data_AF-A0A838WU26-F1
#
_entry.id   AF-A0A838WU26-F1
#
_cell.length_a   1.000
_cell.length_b   1.000
_cell.length_c   1.000
_cell.angle_alpha   90.00
_cell.angle_beta   90.00
_cell.angle_gamma   90.00
#
_symmetry.space_group_name_H-M   'P 1'
#
loop_
_entity.id
_entity.type
_entity.pdbx_description
1 polymer ?
#
loop_
_entity_poly.entity_id
_entity_poly.type
_entity_poly.pdbx_seq_one_letter_code
_entity_poly.pdbx_strand_id
1 'polypeptide(L)'
;HRVVFFAAHNQQSTSQPLGMSFCLFKDDRLYGRYWGSFQEIDCLHFDACYYTPIEWAISRKIQIFDPGAGGRHKQRRGFPATPNHSLHRFYHNHLGQLLRRYISQANNHEAQQITAMNADLPFNPNPC
;
A
#
# COMPACT_ATOMS: atom_id res chain seq x y z
N HIS A 1 0.29 19.65 -9.08
CA HIS A 1 0.49 18.23 -9.44
C HIS A 1 0.53 17.38 -8.18
N ARG A 2 -0.02 16.15 -8.21
CA ARG A 2 -0.20 15.22 -7.07
C ARG A 2 0.69 13.96 -7.19
N VAL A 3 1.78 14.07 -7.93
CA VAL A 3 2.67 12.96 -8.28
C VAL A 3 4.03 13.23 -7.68
N VAL A 4 4.66 12.19 -7.11
CA VAL A 4 6.05 12.22 -6.68
C VAL A 4 6.75 10.94 -7.11
N PHE A 5 7.98 11.07 -7.59
CA PHE A 5 8.85 9.96 -7.96
C PHE A 5 10.03 9.92 -6.99
N PHE A 6 10.40 8.72 -6.56
CA PHE A 6 11.59 8.48 -5.76
C PHE A 6 12.54 7.61 -6.58
N ALA A 7 13.62 8.21 -7.06
CA ALA A 7 14.53 7.58 -8.00
C ALA A 7 15.93 7.43 -7.39
N ALA A 8 16.44 6.21 -7.40
CA ALA A 8 17.81 5.92 -6.99
C ALA A 8 18.73 6.07 -8.20
N HIS A 9 19.88 6.71 -8.01
CA HIS A 9 20.87 6.96 -9.07
C HIS A 9 22.25 6.44 -8.63
N ASN A 10 23.12 6.21 -9.62
CA ASN A 10 24.53 5.96 -9.35
C ASN A 10 25.21 7.28 -8.94
N GLN A 11 26.13 7.23 -7.97
CA GLN A 11 26.94 8.38 -7.54
C GLN A 11 27.75 9.00 -8.70
N GLN A 12 28.13 8.20 -9.69
CA GLN A 12 28.94 8.63 -10.83
C GLN A 12 28.10 9.15 -12.00
N SER A 13 26.81 8.82 -12.06
CA SER A 13 25.92 9.23 -13.16
C SER A 13 24.47 9.35 -12.69
N THR A 14 23.94 10.56 -12.84
CA THR A 14 22.56 10.92 -12.52
C THR A 14 21.62 10.90 -13.72
N SER A 15 22.12 10.65 -14.93
CA SER A 15 21.30 10.73 -16.15
C SER A 15 20.32 9.56 -16.30
N GLN A 16 20.57 8.43 -15.65
CA GLN A 16 19.68 7.26 -15.66
C GLN A 16 19.47 6.72 -14.24
N PRO A 17 18.23 6.62 -13.77
CA PRO A 17 17.95 6.01 -12.48
C PRO A 17 18.17 4.49 -12.54
N LEU A 18 18.73 3.93 -11.46
CA LEU A 18 18.88 2.49 -11.26
C LEU A 18 17.52 1.83 -11.00
N GLY A 19 16.66 2.53 -10.25
CA GLY A 19 15.28 2.13 -9.99
C GLY A 19 14.47 3.30 -9.46
N MET A 20 13.15 3.16 -9.49
CA MET A 20 12.24 4.24 -9.13
C MET A 20 10.89 3.73 -8.63
N SER A 21 10.36 4.42 -7.63
CA SER A 21 8.97 4.29 -7.23
C SER A 21 8.15 5.50 -7.67
N PHE A 22 6.89 5.25 -7.99
CA PHE A 22 5.89 6.26 -8.34
C PHE A 22 4.81 6.27 -7.26
N CYS A 23 4.58 7.46 -6.71
CA CYS A 23 3.59 7.70 -5.69
C CYS A 23 2.64 8.84 -6.07
N LEU A 24 1.41 8.75 -5.56
CA LEU A 24 0.43 9.82 -5.59
C LEU A 24 0.28 10.41 -4.20
N PHE A 25 0.11 11.72 -4.08
CA PHE A 25 -0.17 12.34 -2.78
C PHE A 25 -1.29 13.36 -2.89
N LYS A 26 -2.09 13.46 -1.83
CA LYS A 26 -3.14 14.46 -1.71
C LYS A 26 -3.37 14.70 -0.22
N ASP A 27 -3.45 15.97 0.16
CA ASP A 27 -3.72 16.39 1.53
C ASP A 27 -2.71 15.73 2.49
N ASP A 28 -3.18 14.95 3.45
CA ASP A 28 -2.40 14.24 4.47
C ASP A 28 -2.08 12.79 4.09
N ARG A 29 -2.20 12.41 2.82
CA ARG A 29 -2.09 11.02 2.33
C ARG A 29 -1.08 10.87 1.20
N LEU A 30 -0.22 9.87 1.32
CA LEU A 30 0.69 9.37 0.30
C LEU A 30 0.31 7.93 -0.09
N TYR A 31 0.41 7.63 -1.38
CA TYR A 31 -0.03 6.39 -1.98
C TYR A 31 1.04 5.81 -2.90
N GLY A 32 1.65 4.69 -2.52
CA GLY A 32 2.53 3.91 -3.39
C GLY A 32 1.75 3.23 -4.52
N ARG A 33 2.29 3.23 -5.74
CA ARG A 33 1.59 2.67 -6.91
C ARG A 33 2.45 1.72 -7.73
N TYR A 34 3.60 2.19 -8.21
CA TYR A 34 4.48 1.38 -9.04
C TYR A 34 5.91 1.44 -8.53
N TRP A 35 6.63 0.35 -8.74
CA TRP A 35 8.05 0.18 -8.48
C TRP A 35 8.67 -0.52 -9.69
N GLY A 36 9.86 -0.09 -10.08
CA GLY A 36 10.66 -0.77 -11.08
C GLY A 36 12.14 -0.51 -10.88
N SER A 37 12.97 -1.46 -11.32
CA SER A 37 14.42 -1.34 -11.30
C SER A 37 15.00 -1.97 -12.56
N PHE A 38 16.08 -1.42 -13.09
CA PHE A 38 16.84 -2.03 -14.19
C PHE A 38 17.83 -3.09 -13.68
N GLN A 39 18.14 -3.07 -12.39
CA GLN A 39 19.12 -3.95 -11.77
C GLN A 39 18.57 -4.53 -10.47
N GLU A 40 18.98 -5.74 -10.13
CA GLU A 40 18.72 -6.31 -8.80
C GLU A 40 19.78 -5.78 -7.84
N ILE A 41 19.36 -4.85 -6.99
CA ILE A 41 20.21 -4.24 -5.95
C ILE A 41 19.57 -4.57 -4.61
N ASP A 42 20.37 -5.14 -3.71
CA ASP A 42 19.92 -5.49 -2.37
C ASP A 42 19.28 -4.29 -1.67
N CYS A 43 18.12 -4.54 -1.05
CA CYS A 43 17.35 -3.56 -0.31
C CYS A 43 16.83 -2.33 -1.09
N LEU A 44 17.12 -2.19 -2.39
CA LEU A 44 16.71 -1.02 -3.17
C LEU A 44 15.19 -0.82 -3.20
N HIS A 45 14.43 -1.90 -3.32
CA HIS A 45 12.97 -1.85 -3.22
C HIS A 45 12.49 -1.29 -1.88
N PHE A 46 13.16 -1.64 -0.77
CA PHE A 46 12.78 -1.15 0.55
C PHE A 46 13.05 0.35 0.70
N ASP A 47 14.22 0.79 0.26
CA ASP A 47 14.58 2.20 0.31
C ASP A 47 13.62 3.06 -0.52
N ALA A 48 13.48 2.72 -1.80
CA ALA A 48 12.73 3.56 -2.73
C ALA A 48 11.20 3.44 -2.57
N CYS A 49 10.67 2.35 -2.00
CA CYS A 49 9.21 2.17 -1.83
C CYS A 49 8.72 2.38 -0.40
N TYR A 50 9.60 2.41 0.60
CA TYR A 50 9.19 2.58 2.00
C TYR A 50 9.98 3.70 2.66
N TYR A 51 11.28 3.54 2.87
CA TYR A 51 12.03 4.48 3.72
C TYR A 51 12.07 5.89 3.16
N THR A 52 12.52 6.06 1.92
CA THR A 52 12.60 7.37 1.27
C THR A 52 11.20 8.02 1.10
N PRO A 53 10.15 7.31 0.64
CA PRO A 53 8.79 7.86 0.61
C PRO A 53 8.21 8.24 1.99
N ILE A 54 8.46 7.44 3.03
CA ILE A 54 7.96 7.70 4.39
C ILE A 54 8.68 8.92 4.98
N GLU A 55 10.00 9.01 4.84
CA GLU A 55 10.76 10.19 5.28
C GLU A 55 10.24 11.46 4.59
N TRP A 56 10.03 11.39 3.27
CA TRP A 56 9.44 12.48 2.51
C TRP A 56 8.05 12.86 3.01
N ALA A 57 7.20 11.86 3.32
CA ALA A 57 5.86 12.09 3.88
C ALA A 57 5.91 12.80 5.24
N ILE A 58 6.77 12.33 6.15
CA ILE A 58 6.97 12.91 7.48
C ILE A 58 7.41 14.38 7.35
N SER A 59 8.37 14.68 6.46
CA SER A 59 8.86 16.05 6.24
C SER A 59 7.75 17.03 5.79
N ARG A 60 6.68 16.49 5.18
CA ARG A 60 5.53 17.24 4.67
C ARG A 60 4.29 17.15 5.56
N LYS A 61 4.42 16.57 6.77
CA LYS A 61 3.32 16.37 7.72
C LYS A 61 2.19 15.49 7.15
N ILE A 62 2.49 14.65 6.16
CA ILE A 62 1.57 13.62 5.66
C ILE A 62 1.45 12.54 6.75
N GLN A 63 0.22 12.20 7.10
CA GLN A 63 -0.07 11.32 8.25
C GLN A 63 -0.25 9.86 7.84
N ILE A 64 -0.68 9.62 6.60
CA ILE A 64 -1.02 8.28 6.13
C ILE A 64 -0.18 7.93 4.91
N PHE A 65 0.55 6.83 4.99
CA PHE A 65 1.18 6.20 3.85
C PHE A 65 0.52 4.85 3.56
N ASP A 66 -0.11 4.75 2.39
CA ASP A 66 -0.67 3.51 1.86
C ASP A 66 0.32 2.92 0.84
N PRO A 67 0.99 1.79 1.15
CA PRO A 67 1.96 1.15 0.26
C PRO A 67 1.28 0.37 -0.89
N GLY A 68 -0.03 0.53 -1.08
CA GLY A 68 -0.86 -0.16 -2.05
C GLY A 68 -1.36 -1.53 -1.56
N ALA A 69 -2.09 -2.24 -2.42
CA ALA A 69 -2.47 -3.63 -2.17
C ALA A 69 -1.22 -4.53 -2.14
N GLY A 70 -1.19 -5.55 -1.28
CA GLY A 70 -0.08 -6.50 -1.21
C GLY A 70 -0.35 -7.64 -0.25
N GLY A 71 0.46 -8.71 -0.37
CA GLY A 71 0.32 -9.91 0.44
C GLY A 71 0.80 -9.75 1.88
N ARG A 72 0.77 -10.87 2.63
CA ARG A 72 1.08 -10.97 4.07
C ARG A 72 2.42 -10.34 4.49
N HIS A 73 3.38 -10.16 3.57
CA HIS A 73 4.67 -9.54 3.86
C HIS A 73 4.58 -8.07 4.31
N LYS A 74 3.50 -7.35 4.00
CA LYS A 74 3.30 -5.95 4.45
C LYS A 74 3.04 -5.82 5.95
N GLN A 75 2.41 -6.84 6.55
CA GLN A 75 2.13 -6.88 7.99
C GLN A 75 3.42 -6.82 8.80
N ARG A 76 4.43 -7.62 8.40
CA ARG A 76 5.76 -7.63 9.04
C ARG A 76 6.51 -6.30 8.92
N ARG A 77 6.08 -5.42 8.01
CA ARG A 77 6.64 -4.08 7.81
C ARG A 77 5.86 -3.00 8.57
N GLY A 78 4.92 -3.40 9.45
CA GLY A 78 4.14 -2.49 10.28
C GLY A 78 2.91 -1.90 9.60
N PHE A 79 2.49 -2.41 8.43
CA PHE A 79 1.27 -1.96 7.76
C PHE A 79 0.08 -2.83 8.18
N PRO A 80 -0.89 -2.30 8.97
CA PRO A 80 -2.08 -3.06 9.35
C PRO A 80 -2.96 -3.34 8.13
N ALA A 81 -3.61 -4.50 8.13
CA ALA A 81 -4.69 -4.78 7.20
C ALA A 81 -5.86 -3.85 7.53
N THR A 82 -6.41 -3.19 6.51
CA THR A 82 -7.55 -2.28 6.63
C THR A 82 -8.61 -2.66 5.61
N PRO A 83 -9.90 -2.61 5.97
CA PRO A 83 -10.97 -2.88 5.02
C PRO A 83 -10.99 -1.79 3.94
N ASN A 84 -11.35 -2.19 2.73
CA ASN A 84 -11.53 -1.27 1.62
C ASN A 84 -12.87 -1.55 0.92
N HIS A 85 -13.38 -0.56 0.19
CA HIS A 85 -14.67 -0.63 -0.47
C HIS A 85 -14.50 -0.90 -1.95
N SER A 86 -15.38 -1.72 -2.50
CA SER A 86 -15.51 -1.95 -3.93
C SER A 86 -16.93 -1.65 -4.37
N LEU A 87 -17.07 -1.02 -5.54
CA LEU A 87 -18.36 -0.67 -6.12
C LEU A 87 -18.67 -1.61 -7.28
N HIS A 88 -19.82 -2.27 -7.20
CA HIS A 88 -20.22 -3.28 -8.19
C HIS A 88 -21.56 -2.90 -8.81
N ARG A 89 -21.60 -2.87 -10.15
CA ARG A 89 -22.85 -2.76 -10.90
C ARG A 89 -23.16 -4.09 -11.57
N PHE A 90 -24.27 -4.71 -11.16
CA PHE A 90 -24.75 -5.94 -11.76
C PHE A 90 -25.71 -5.64 -12.90
N TYR A 91 -25.34 -6.02 -14.12
CA TYR A 91 -26.21 -5.88 -15.30
C TYR A 91 -27.22 -7.03 -15.44
N HIS A 92 -26.89 -8.20 -14.90
CA HIS A 92 -27.75 -9.37 -14.91
C HIS A 92 -28.44 -9.52 -13.56
N ASN A 93 -29.76 -9.39 -13.54
CA ASN A 93 -30.55 -9.38 -12.29
C ASN A 93 -30.37 -10.67 -11.47
N HIS A 94 -30.34 -11.83 -12.12
CA HIS A 94 -30.18 -13.11 -11.43
C HIS A 94 -28.83 -13.22 -10.71
N LEU A 95 -27.74 -12.85 -11.39
CA LEU A 95 -26.40 -12.81 -10.79
C LEU A 95 -26.35 -11.80 -9.63
N GLY A 96 -26.96 -10.62 -9.81
CA GLY A 96 -27.02 -9.60 -8.76
C GLY A 96 -27.75 -10.07 -7.51
N GLN A 97 -28.86 -10.80 -7.65
CA GLN A 97 -29.58 -11.39 -6.52
C GLN A 97 -28.74 -12.46 -5.81
N LEU A 98 -28.08 -13.33 -6.57
CA LEU A 98 -27.19 -14.35 -6.02
C LEU A 98 -26.07 -13.71 -5.19
N LEU A 99 -25.31 -12.79 -5.77
CA LEU A 99 -24.16 -12.17 -5.11
C LEU A 99 -24.57 -11.37 -3.87
N ARG A 100 -25.69 -10.64 -3.91
CA ARG A 100 -26.20 -9.88 -2.74
C ARG A 100 -26.45 -10.78 -1.51
N ARG A 101 -26.81 -12.05 -1.70
CA ARG A 101 -26.98 -13.00 -0.59
C ARG A 101 -25.66 -13.38 0.09
N TYR A 102 -24.56 -13.37 -0.68
CA TYR A 102 -23.23 -13.79 -0.19
C TYR A 102 -22.32 -12.62 0.21
N ILE A 103 -22.55 -11.40 -0.30
CA ILE A 103 -21.69 -10.24 0.01
C ILE A 103 -21.57 -9.98 1.52
N SER A 104 -22.67 -10.08 2.28
CA SER A 104 -22.61 -9.90 3.73
C SER A 104 -21.76 -10.97 4.42
N GLN A 105 -21.85 -12.22 3.97
CA GLN A 105 -21.04 -13.32 4.51
C GLN A 105 -19.56 -13.14 4.14
N ALA A 106 -19.27 -12.76 2.90
CA ALA A 106 -17.91 -12.46 2.44
C ALA A 106 -17.30 -11.30 3.26
N ASN A 107 -18.04 -10.21 3.46
CA ASN A 107 -17.57 -9.07 4.25
C ASN A 107 -17.26 -9.46 5.70
N ASN A 108 -18.10 -10.32 6.31
CA ASN A 108 -17.85 -10.82 7.66
C ASN A 108 -16.59 -11.70 7.70
N HIS A 109 -16.37 -12.53 6.68
CA HIS A 109 -15.15 -13.34 6.57
C HIS A 109 -13.91 -12.45 6.43
N GLU A 110 -13.94 -11.44 5.56
CA GLU A 110 -12.84 -10.49 5.39
C GLU A 110 -12.53 -9.74 6.70
N ALA A 111 -13.57 -9.34 7.46
CA ALA A 111 -13.38 -8.68 8.75
C ALA A 111 -12.67 -9.60 9.78
N GLN A 112 -13.01 -10.89 9.80
CA GLN A 112 -12.33 -11.89 10.63
C GLN A 112 -10.87 -12.08 10.19
N GLN A 113 -10.62 -12.14 8.88
CA GLN A 113 -9.27 -12.25 8.32
C GLN A 113 -8.41 -11.03 8.68
N ILE A 114 -8.96 -9.82 8.56
CA ILE A 114 -8.29 -8.57 8.97
C ILE A 114 -7.93 -8.62 10.47
N THR A 115 -8.87 -9.06 11.31
CA THR A 115 -8.66 -9.17 12.76
C THR A 115 -7.52 -10.14 13.08
N ALA A 116 -7.54 -11.33 12.48
CA ALA A 116 -6.48 -12.33 12.65
C ALA A 116 -5.13 -11.82 12.13
N MET A 117 -5.12 -11.19 10.96
CA MET A 117 -3.92 -10.58 10.38
C MET A 117 -3.32 -9.49 11.27
N ASN A 118 -4.15 -8.67 11.90
CA ASN A 118 -3.69 -7.58 12.73
C ASN A 118 -3.24 -8.02 14.13
N ALA A 119 -3.67 -9.20 14.60
CA ALA A 119 -3.18 -9.80 15.84
C ALA A 119 -1.69 -10.20 15.76
N ASP A 120 -1.18 -10.49 14.56
CA ASP A 120 0.21 -10.86 14.31
C ASP A 120 1.12 -9.66 13.98
N LEU A 121 0.64 -8.42 14.18
CA LEU A 121 1.45 -7.23 13.88
C LEU A 121 2.66 -7.14 14.83
N PRO A 122 3.82 -6.68 14.34
CA PRO A 122 5.04 -6.55 15.15
C PRO A 122 4.98 -5.40 16.19
N PHE A 123 3.88 -4.65 16.27
CA PHE A 123 3.71 -3.51 17.18
C PHE A 123 2.30 -3.52 17.78
N ASN A 124 2.17 -3.09 19.03
CA ASN A 124 0.88 -2.95 19.70
C ASN A 124 0.17 -1.67 19.21
N PRO A 125 -0.98 -1.77 18.52
CA PRO A 125 -1.71 -0.59 18.04
C PRO A 125 -2.35 0.25 19.16
N ASN A 126 -2.42 -0.27 20.39
CA ASN A 126 -2.83 0.45 21.59
C ASN A 126 -1.65 0.60 22.55
N PRO A 127 -0.74 1.57 22.32
CA PRO A 127 0.28 1.90 23.31
C PRO A 127 -0.42 2.37 24.60
N CYS A 128 0.04 1.85 25.74
CA CYS A 128 -0.47 2.19 27.08
C CYS A 128 -0.41 3.71 27.36
#